data_AF-A0A011UDA5-F1
#
_entry.id   AF-A0A011UDA5-F1
#
_cell.length_a   1.000
_cell.length_b   1.000
_cell.length_c   1.000
_cell.angle_alpha   90.00
_cell.angle_beta   90.00
_cell.angle_gamma   90.00
#
_symmetry.space_group_name_H-M   'P 1'
#
loop_
_entity.id
_entity.type
_entity.pdbx_description
1 polymer ?
#
loop_
_entity_poly.entity_id
_entity_poly.type
_entity_poly.pdbx_seq_one_letter_code
_entity_poly.pdbx_strand_id
1 'polypeptide(L)'
;MKKKIISAVILACLLTACGNNVTKNDVTESSAKTEVPSVAEKKSSAESIAESVAESIQEEAESSYAENIEDIVEEMNEEAEEEKGLLTSAEDIHLTDVDGWETNYSFEYGGETYSAVYTPDNWKIIDSYKITCEADMIIICGTLADIHPVHGSDGESYRTPEDMAYEWVQHNIAYDILPDDNSWKANAKDVDINPADQNKSLYEMYKSKTGGSLS
;
A
#
# COMPACT_ATOMS: atom_id res chain seq x y z
N MET A 1 -46.48 -1.04 30.37
CA MET A 1 -46.30 0.11 31.28
C MET A 1 -44.83 0.24 31.64
N LYS A 2 -44.18 1.33 31.17
CA LYS A 2 -43.09 2.17 31.73
C LYS A 2 -42.18 1.54 32.82
N LYS A 3 -40.84 1.67 32.79
CA LYS A 3 -40.06 2.93 32.70
C LYS A 3 -38.63 2.70 32.17
N LYS A 4 -38.17 3.56 31.26
CA LYS A 4 -36.76 3.75 30.88
C LYS A 4 -36.13 4.76 31.87
N ILE A 5 -34.93 4.49 32.36
CA ILE A 5 -34.14 5.43 33.15
C ILE A 5 -33.14 6.08 32.20
N ILE A 6 -33.33 7.38 31.96
CA ILE A 6 -32.44 8.27 31.23
C ILE A 6 -31.65 9.02 32.29
N SER A 7 -30.33 8.88 32.31
CA SER A 7 -29.44 9.77 33.06
C SER A 7 -28.55 10.49 32.07
N ALA A 8 -28.96 11.72 31.74
CA ALA A 8 -28.14 12.71 31.07
C ALA A 8 -27.25 13.39 32.12
N VAL A 9 -25.94 13.47 31.86
CA VAL A 9 -25.04 14.38 32.57
C VAL A 9 -24.57 15.43 31.56
N ILE A 10 -25.17 16.61 31.71
CA ILE A 10 -24.75 17.85 31.09
C ILE A 10 -23.67 18.43 32.02
N LEU A 11 -22.46 18.68 31.49
CA LEU A 11 -21.52 19.59 32.13
C LEU A 11 -21.03 20.61 31.12
N ALA A 12 -21.33 21.87 31.44
CA ALA A 12 -21.17 23.04 30.61
C ALA A 12 -19.76 23.65 30.68
N CYS A 13 -19.33 24.13 29.51
CA CYS A 13 -18.57 25.36 29.21
C CYS A 13 -17.60 25.93 30.25
N LEU A 14 -16.34 26.12 29.83
CA LEU A 14 -15.63 27.39 29.97
C LEU A 14 -14.78 27.66 28.71
N LEU A 15 -15.21 28.64 27.92
CA LEU A 15 -14.41 29.35 26.94
C LEU A 15 -13.64 30.45 27.67
N THR A 16 -12.32 30.49 27.50
CA THR A 16 -11.51 31.70 27.78
C THR A 16 -10.88 32.16 26.49
N ALA A 17 -11.50 33.19 25.93
CA ALA A 17 -10.94 34.07 24.92
C ALA A 17 -9.94 35.04 25.56
N CYS A 18 -8.74 35.15 25.01
CA CYS A 18 -7.86 36.30 25.20
C CYS A 18 -7.50 36.82 23.81
N GLY A 19 -8.13 37.93 23.43
CA GLY A 19 -7.78 38.73 22.27
C GLY A 19 -6.86 39.90 22.60
N ASN A 20 -6.20 40.37 21.54
CA ASN A 20 -5.51 41.63 21.30
C ASN A 20 -4.14 41.89 21.95
N ASN A 21 -3.12 42.10 21.10
CA ASN A 21 -2.69 43.47 20.87
C ASN A 21 -2.07 43.69 19.47
N VAL A 22 -2.60 44.70 18.81
CA VAL A 22 -2.06 45.40 17.64
C VAL A 22 -0.84 46.20 18.10
N THR A 23 0.25 46.15 17.35
CA THR A 23 1.21 47.27 17.32
C THR A 23 1.58 47.55 15.88
N LYS A 24 1.05 48.67 15.38
CA LYS A 24 1.52 49.35 14.18
C LYS A 24 2.94 49.87 14.46
N ASN A 25 3.82 49.74 13.47
CA ASN A 25 4.74 50.81 13.11
C ASN A 25 4.92 50.79 11.59
N ASP A 26 4.52 51.90 10.98
CA ASP A 26 4.92 52.36 9.65
C ASP A 26 6.45 52.49 9.55
N VAL A 27 6.99 52.33 8.34
CA VAL A 27 7.71 53.36 7.57
C VAL A 27 8.38 52.71 6.34
N THR A 28 7.70 52.90 5.21
CA THR A 28 8.19 53.57 3.99
C THR A 28 9.24 52.92 3.05
N GLU A 29 8.81 52.87 1.77
CA GLU A 29 9.57 52.97 0.50
C GLU A 29 10.61 51.90 0.12
N SER A 30 10.35 51.17 -0.98
CA SER A 30 10.85 51.59 -2.30
C SER A 30 10.56 50.53 -3.39
N SER A 31 9.96 51.03 -4.46
CA SER A 31 9.94 50.60 -5.87
C SER A 31 10.91 49.46 -6.30
N ALA A 32 10.36 48.41 -6.91
CA ALA A 32 10.97 47.77 -8.09
C ALA A 32 9.95 46.93 -8.87
N LYS A 33 9.63 47.45 -10.06
CA LYS A 33 8.93 46.84 -11.18
C LYS A 33 9.72 45.62 -11.71
N THR A 34 9.07 44.49 -11.97
CA THR A 34 9.53 43.54 -13.02
C THR A 34 8.32 42.78 -13.58
N GLU A 35 8.12 42.96 -14.88
CA GLU A 35 7.25 42.19 -15.77
C GLU A 35 7.90 40.84 -16.07
N VAL A 36 7.14 39.74 -16.07
CA VAL A 36 7.45 38.55 -16.89
C VAL A 36 6.12 37.89 -17.34
N PRO A 37 5.97 37.48 -18.61
CA PRO A 37 4.67 37.22 -19.24
C PRO A 37 4.22 35.75 -19.22
N SER A 38 2.97 35.57 -19.64
CA SER A 38 2.24 34.34 -19.93
C SER A 38 2.67 33.60 -21.21
N VAL A 39 2.36 32.30 -21.27
CA VAL A 39 1.65 31.56 -22.35
C VAL A 39 2.30 30.21 -22.75
N ALA A 40 1.41 29.20 -22.75
CA ALA A 40 1.28 28.02 -23.61
C ALA A 40 2.00 26.68 -23.32
N GLU A 41 1.11 25.69 -23.24
CA GLU A 41 1.23 24.26 -23.48
C GLU A 41 1.93 23.89 -24.81
N LYS A 42 2.63 22.73 -24.84
CA LYS A 42 2.44 21.68 -25.87
C LYS A 42 3.16 20.35 -25.53
N LYS A 43 2.33 19.32 -25.33
CA LYS A 43 2.37 17.92 -25.84
C LYS A 43 3.69 17.26 -26.32
N SER A 44 3.85 16.00 -25.86
CA SER A 44 4.34 14.80 -26.59
C SER A 44 5.84 14.64 -26.85
N SER A 45 6.46 13.60 -26.28
CA SER A 45 6.79 12.36 -27.01
C SER A 45 7.43 11.35 -26.05
N ALA A 46 6.90 10.14 -26.06
CA ALA A 46 7.54 8.96 -25.52
C ALA A 46 8.75 8.54 -26.37
N GLU A 47 9.55 7.66 -25.78
CA GLU A 47 10.40 6.63 -26.40
C GLU A 47 11.91 6.87 -26.42
N SER A 48 12.62 5.79 -26.05
CA SER A 48 14.05 5.51 -26.22
C SER A 48 15.03 6.23 -25.29
N ILE A 49 15.52 5.56 -24.24
CA ILE A 49 16.92 5.08 -24.14
C ILE A 49 16.95 3.85 -23.22
N ALA A 50 16.83 2.67 -23.81
CA ALA A 50 17.25 1.39 -23.23
C ALA A 50 18.57 1.02 -23.90
N GLU A 51 19.70 1.50 -23.38
CA GLU A 51 21.03 1.01 -23.76
C GLU A 51 22.09 1.54 -22.79
N SER A 52 22.52 0.71 -21.85
CA SER A 52 23.93 0.61 -21.39
C SER A 52 24.01 -0.30 -20.17
N VAL A 53 23.96 -1.60 -20.43
CA VAL A 53 24.51 -2.62 -19.54
C VAL A 53 25.86 -3.04 -20.10
N ALA A 54 26.74 -3.42 -19.17
CA ALA A 54 27.97 -4.18 -19.34
C ALA A 54 29.27 -3.38 -19.52
N GLU A 55 29.92 -3.09 -18.39
CA GLU A 55 31.33 -3.47 -18.29
C GLU A 55 31.75 -3.82 -16.85
N SER A 56 32.08 -5.11 -16.68
CA SER A 56 33.10 -5.69 -15.79
C SER A 56 32.86 -5.81 -14.28
N ILE A 57 32.53 -7.04 -13.82
CA ILE A 57 33.14 -7.66 -12.62
C ILE A 57 33.32 -9.16 -12.87
N GLN A 58 34.52 -9.67 -12.59
CA GLN A 58 34.88 -11.09 -12.57
C GLN A 58 35.24 -11.49 -11.12
N GLU A 59 34.74 -12.66 -10.71
CA GLU A 59 35.19 -13.57 -9.62
C GLU A 59 35.05 -13.09 -8.15
N GLU A 60 34.57 -13.87 -7.18
CA GLU A 60 34.07 -15.25 -7.12
C GLU A 60 33.41 -15.47 -5.74
N ALA A 61 32.50 -16.45 -5.65
CA ALA A 61 31.91 -17.06 -4.43
C ALA A 61 30.82 -16.28 -3.67
N GLU A 62 29.57 -16.34 -4.18
CA GLU A 62 28.27 -16.38 -3.44
C GLU A 62 27.03 -16.27 -4.39
N SER A 63 27.27 -16.06 -5.69
CA SER A 63 26.30 -15.79 -6.79
C SER A 63 25.29 -16.89 -7.20
N SER A 64 25.18 -18.03 -6.50
CA SER A 64 24.34 -19.15 -7.01
C SER A 64 22.83 -19.00 -6.76
N TYR A 65 22.41 -18.09 -5.88
CA TYR A 65 21.01 -17.96 -5.47
C TYR A 65 20.26 -16.82 -6.19
N ALA A 66 20.94 -15.74 -6.55
CA ALA A 66 20.29 -14.56 -7.13
C ALA A 66 19.84 -14.78 -8.60
N GLU A 67 20.67 -15.43 -9.44
CA GLU A 67 20.33 -15.70 -10.85
C GLU A 67 19.15 -16.68 -11.00
N ASN A 68 18.85 -17.51 -10.00
CA ASN A 68 17.67 -18.39 -10.05
C ASN A 68 16.37 -17.66 -9.66
N ILE A 69 16.42 -16.50 -9.01
CA ILE A 69 15.21 -15.83 -8.50
C ILE A 69 14.46 -15.15 -9.64
N GLU A 70 15.15 -14.46 -10.55
CA GLU A 70 14.49 -13.77 -11.67
C GLU A 70 13.78 -14.76 -12.61
N ASP A 71 14.43 -15.87 -12.97
CA ASP A 71 13.83 -16.91 -13.82
C ASP A 71 12.65 -17.61 -13.13
N ILE A 72 12.71 -17.85 -11.81
CA ILE A 72 11.59 -18.42 -11.03
C ILE A 72 10.42 -17.42 -10.94
N VAL A 73 10.71 -16.13 -10.76
CA VAL A 73 9.67 -15.09 -10.66
C VAL A 73 8.94 -14.92 -11.99
N GLU A 74 9.65 -14.97 -13.12
CA GLU A 74 9.03 -14.89 -14.46
C GLU A 74 8.15 -16.12 -14.76
N GLU A 75 8.61 -17.33 -14.42
CA GLU A 75 7.83 -18.57 -14.59
C GLU A 75 6.58 -18.61 -13.69
N MET A 76 6.68 -18.14 -12.44
CA MET A 76 5.53 -18.04 -11.52
C MET A 76 4.52 -16.96 -11.95
N ASN A 77 4.96 -15.90 -12.63
CA ASN A 77 4.07 -14.86 -13.14
C ASN A 77 3.33 -15.32 -14.41
N GLU A 78 3.94 -16.17 -15.25
CA GLU A 78 3.28 -16.77 -16.42
C GLU A 78 2.26 -17.87 -16.04
N GLU A 79 2.50 -18.62 -14.96
CA GLU A 79 1.57 -19.67 -14.48
C GLU A 79 0.31 -19.09 -13.78
N ALA A 80 0.24 -17.77 -13.57
CA ALA A 80 -0.92 -17.07 -13.03
C ALA A 80 -2.07 -16.87 -14.06
N GLU A 81 -1.88 -17.20 -15.34
CA GLU A 81 -2.97 -17.15 -16.34
C GLU A 81 -3.91 -18.38 -16.22
N GLU A 82 -5.18 -18.08 -15.92
CA GLU A 82 -6.38 -18.95 -15.90
C GLU A 82 -6.73 -19.73 -14.61
N GLU A 83 -6.25 -19.34 -13.42
CA GLU A 83 -6.94 -19.76 -12.20
C GLU A 83 -8.28 -19.01 -12.06
N LYS A 84 -9.38 -19.73 -12.29
CA LYS A 84 -10.72 -19.21 -12.03
C LYS A 84 -10.89 -18.95 -10.53
N GLY A 85 -10.89 -17.68 -10.14
CA GLY A 85 -11.11 -17.24 -8.77
C GLY A 85 -12.41 -17.76 -8.14
N LEU A 86 -12.40 -17.80 -6.82
CA LEU A 86 -13.54 -18.18 -5.99
C LEU A 86 -14.58 -17.07 -5.89
N LEU A 87 -14.15 -15.82 -6.05
CA LEU A 87 -14.98 -14.63 -5.88
C LEU A 87 -15.47 -14.13 -7.24
N THR A 88 -16.66 -13.52 -7.21
CA THR A 88 -17.26 -12.86 -8.37
C THR A 88 -17.65 -11.42 -8.05
N SER A 89 -17.85 -11.08 -6.78
CA SER A 89 -18.11 -9.72 -6.32
C SER A 89 -17.70 -9.49 -4.86
N ALA A 90 -17.78 -8.23 -4.43
CA ALA A 90 -17.45 -7.80 -3.06
C ALA A 90 -18.35 -8.46 -1.99
N GLU A 91 -19.59 -8.82 -2.34
CA GLU A 91 -20.51 -9.47 -1.40
C GLU A 91 -20.06 -10.88 -1.01
N ASP A 92 -19.29 -11.56 -1.86
CA ASP A 92 -18.86 -12.95 -1.66
C ASP A 92 -17.91 -13.10 -0.46
N ILE A 93 -17.19 -12.04 -0.08
CA ILE A 93 -16.23 -12.10 1.03
C ILE A 93 -16.88 -11.87 2.40
N HIS A 94 -18.17 -11.50 2.47
CA HIS A 94 -18.90 -11.26 3.72
C HIS A 94 -18.15 -10.36 4.73
N LEU A 95 -17.50 -9.30 4.24
CA LEU A 95 -16.68 -8.41 5.06
C LEU A 95 -17.50 -7.78 6.20
N THR A 96 -16.97 -7.87 7.42
CA THR A 96 -17.65 -7.42 8.64
C THR A 96 -16.68 -6.67 9.54
N ASP A 97 -17.07 -5.48 10.03
CA ASP A 97 -16.39 -4.80 11.13
C ASP A 97 -16.66 -5.55 12.45
N VAL A 98 -15.60 -6.06 13.09
CA VAL A 98 -15.75 -6.98 14.23
C VAL A 98 -15.96 -6.27 15.57
N ASP A 99 -15.59 -5.00 15.66
CA ASP A 99 -15.65 -4.24 16.91
C ASP A 99 -16.52 -2.98 16.82
N GLY A 100 -16.85 -2.52 15.61
CA GLY A 100 -17.63 -1.31 15.35
C GLY A 100 -16.79 -0.03 15.35
N TRP A 101 -15.46 -0.14 15.27
CA TRP A 101 -14.52 0.97 15.30
C TRP A 101 -13.89 1.25 13.93
N GLU A 102 -14.33 0.55 12.88
CA GLU A 102 -13.81 0.69 11.53
C GLU A 102 -12.28 0.50 11.44
N THR A 103 -11.73 -0.39 12.28
CA THR A 103 -10.29 -0.69 12.29
C THR A 103 -9.98 -2.17 12.18
N ASN A 104 -10.84 -3.03 12.73
CA ASN A 104 -10.67 -4.47 12.67
C ASN A 104 -11.82 -5.08 11.89
N TYR A 105 -11.48 -5.81 10.83
CA TYR A 105 -12.44 -6.45 9.95
C TYR A 105 -12.15 -7.94 9.84
N SER A 106 -13.19 -8.72 9.57
CA SER A 106 -13.09 -10.12 9.18
C SER A 106 -13.79 -10.37 7.86
N PHE A 107 -13.25 -11.25 7.03
CA PHE A 107 -13.89 -11.70 5.79
C PHE A 107 -13.72 -13.21 5.61
N GLU A 108 -14.57 -13.80 4.79
CA GLU A 108 -14.55 -15.22 4.44
C GLU A 108 -13.94 -15.41 3.06
N TYR A 109 -13.08 -16.42 2.92
CA TYR A 109 -12.53 -16.84 1.64
C TYR A 109 -12.21 -18.34 1.68
N GLY A 110 -12.67 -19.11 0.69
CA GLY A 110 -12.43 -20.56 0.64
C GLY A 110 -12.97 -21.35 1.86
N GLY A 111 -13.92 -20.79 2.62
CA GLY A 111 -14.42 -21.38 3.86
C GLY A 111 -13.54 -21.14 5.10
N GLU A 112 -12.47 -20.34 4.98
CA GLU A 112 -11.68 -19.83 6.09
C GLU A 112 -12.05 -18.36 6.39
N THR A 113 -11.83 -17.94 7.63
CA THR A 113 -12.00 -16.54 8.05
C THR A 113 -10.64 -15.87 8.17
N TYR A 114 -10.49 -14.73 7.52
CA TYR A 114 -9.30 -13.89 7.53
C TYR A 114 -9.55 -12.60 8.31
N SER A 115 -8.49 -11.96 8.77
CA SER A 115 -8.55 -10.66 9.45
C SER A 115 -7.87 -9.59 8.63
N ALA A 116 -8.53 -8.44 8.49
CA ALA A 116 -7.97 -7.24 7.89
C ALA A 116 -7.96 -6.11 8.94
N VAL A 117 -6.82 -5.46 9.09
CA VAL A 117 -6.62 -4.36 10.04
C VAL A 117 -6.34 -3.10 9.26
N TYR A 118 -7.18 -2.10 9.45
CA TYR A 118 -6.99 -0.77 8.90
C TYR A 118 -6.16 0.09 9.87
N THR A 119 -5.21 0.81 9.29
CA THR A 119 -4.57 1.97 9.89
C THR A 119 -4.74 3.15 8.94
N PRO A 120 -4.65 4.42 9.41
CA PRO A 120 -4.82 5.58 8.54
C PRO A 120 -3.91 5.60 7.29
N ASP A 121 -2.81 4.86 7.32
CA ASP A 121 -1.82 4.84 6.25
C ASP A 121 -1.99 3.62 5.31
N ASN A 122 -2.46 2.48 5.83
CA ASN A 122 -2.56 1.24 5.05
C ASN A 122 -3.50 0.18 5.65
N TRP A 123 -3.82 -0.82 4.82
CA TRP A 123 -4.41 -2.09 5.24
C TRP A 123 -3.34 -3.14 5.53
N LYS A 124 -3.59 -3.99 6.52
CA LYS A 124 -2.85 -5.23 6.76
C LYS A 124 -3.79 -6.42 6.72
N ILE A 125 -3.46 -7.46 5.96
CA ILE A 125 -4.25 -8.70 5.89
C ILE A 125 -3.43 -9.83 6.50
N ILE A 126 -3.99 -10.51 7.49
CA ILE A 126 -3.31 -11.55 8.27
C ILE A 126 -3.43 -12.91 7.60
N ASP A 127 -2.33 -13.68 7.56
CA ASP A 127 -2.22 -14.99 6.90
C ASP A 127 -2.63 -14.94 5.41
N SER A 128 -2.40 -13.79 4.78
CA SER A 128 -2.80 -13.48 3.41
C SER A 128 -2.10 -14.35 2.36
N TYR A 129 -0.93 -14.94 2.68
CA TYR A 129 -0.19 -15.85 1.80
C TYR A 129 -0.98 -17.08 1.32
N LYS A 130 -2.07 -17.43 2.01
CA LYS A 130 -2.94 -18.56 1.64
C LYS A 130 -3.88 -18.25 0.48
N ILE A 131 -4.06 -16.97 0.15
CA ILE A 131 -4.88 -16.51 -0.96
C ILE A 131 -3.92 -16.24 -2.11
N THR A 132 -3.99 -17.03 -3.18
CA THR A 132 -3.01 -16.99 -4.29
C THR A 132 -3.60 -16.53 -5.61
N CYS A 133 -4.94 -16.50 -5.73
CA CYS A 133 -5.61 -16.05 -6.95
C CYS A 133 -5.63 -14.52 -7.02
N GLU A 134 -4.90 -13.94 -7.99
CA GLU A 134 -4.81 -12.49 -8.18
C GLU A 134 -6.18 -11.84 -8.45
N ALA A 135 -7.04 -12.48 -9.24
CA ALA A 135 -8.38 -11.96 -9.52
C ALA A 135 -9.22 -11.81 -8.24
N ASP A 136 -9.08 -12.75 -7.29
CA ASP A 136 -9.74 -12.68 -5.99
C ASP A 136 -9.09 -11.62 -5.09
N MET A 137 -7.76 -11.49 -5.11
CA MET A 137 -7.06 -10.43 -4.39
C MET A 137 -7.54 -9.05 -4.84
N ILE A 138 -7.73 -8.83 -6.14
CA ILE A 138 -8.26 -7.57 -6.70
C ILE A 138 -9.65 -7.27 -6.13
N ILE A 139 -10.54 -8.26 -6.05
CA ILE A 139 -11.89 -8.10 -5.46
C ILE A 139 -11.79 -7.75 -3.98
N ILE A 140 -10.94 -8.46 -3.23
CA ILE A 140 -10.72 -8.18 -1.79
C ILE A 140 -10.18 -6.77 -1.59
N CYS A 141 -9.11 -6.40 -2.32
CA CYS A 141 -8.50 -5.08 -2.26
C CYS A 141 -9.49 -3.97 -2.62
N GLY A 142 -10.32 -4.16 -3.66
CA GLY A 142 -11.36 -3.21 -4.02
C GLY A 142 -12.40 -3.04 -2.92
N THR A 143 -12.84 -4.14 -2.31
CA THR A 143 -13.80 -4.09 -1.20
C THR A 143 -13.24 -3.35 0.02
N LEU A 144 -11.95 -3.53 0.33
CA LEU A 144 -11.28 -2.80 1.40
C LEU A 144 -11.11 -1.29 1.07
N ALA A 145 -10.71 -0.98 -0.17
CA ALA A 145 -10.51 0.40 -0.63
C ALA A 145 -11.83 1.21 -0.68
N ASP A 146 -12.96 0.55 -0.93
CA ASP A 146 -14.29 1.18 -0.90
C ASP A 146 -14.69 1.66 0.51
N ILE A 147 -14.16 1.02 1.57
CA ILE A 147 -14.37 1.43 2.96
C ILE A 147 -13.35 2.50 3.36
N HIS A 148 -12.07 2.18 3.20
CA HIS A 148 -10.97 3.10 3.48
C HIS A 148 -9.97 3.09 2.33
N PRO A 149 -9.90 4.16 1.53
CA PRO A 149 -9.00 4.22 0.39
C PRO A 149 -7.56 4.37 0.86
N VAL A 150 -6.63 3.71 0.16
CA VAL A 150 -5.19 3.77 0.45
C VAL A 150 -4.53 4.79 -0.46
N HIS A 151 -3.73 5.69 0.10
CA HIS A 151 -2.98 6.63 -0.69
C HIS A 151 -1.87 5.95 -1.51
N GLY A 152 -1.59 6.51 -2.67
CA GLY A 152 -0.38 6.16 -3.43
C GLY A 152 0.88 6.66 -2.73
N SER A 153 2.04 6.24 -3.25
CA SER A 153 3.36 6.64 -2.77
C SER A 153 3.62 8.15 -2.83
N ASP A 154 2.86 8.89 -3.64
CA ASP A 154 2.89 10.35 -3.73
C ASP A 154 2.13 11.06 -2.60
N GLY A 155 1.32 10.34 -1.82
CA GLY A 155 0.47 10.89 -0.76
C GLY A 155 -0.72 11.73 -1.25
N GLU A 156 -0.94 11.80 -2.57
CA GLU A 156 -2.02 12.60 -3.18
C GLU A 156 -3.02 11.72 -3.93
N SER A 157 -2.51 10.76 -4.70
CA SER A 157 -3.33 9.78 -5.42
C SER A 157 -3.89 8.72 -4.48
N TYR A 158 -4.91 7.99 -4.94
CA TYR A 158 -5.37 6.76 -4.30
C TYR A 158 -4.96 5.57 -5.16
N ARG A 159 -4.56 4.48 -4.52
CA ARG A 159 -4.21 3.23 -5.19
C ARG A 159 -5.43 2.59 -5.81
N THR A 160 -5.21 1.93 -6.95
CA THR A 160 -6.23 1.06 -7.52
C THR A 160 -6.19 -0.31 -6.82
N PRO A 161 -7.26 -1.11 -6.91
CA PRO A 161 -7.26 -2.48 -6.40
C PRO A 161 -6.15 -3.34 -6.99
N GLU A 162 -5.79 -3.12 -8.27
CA GLU A 162 -4.71 -3.83 -8.96
C GLU A 162 -3.34 -3.47 -8.36
N ASP A 163 -3.08 -2.20 -8.06
CA ASP A 163 -1.83 -1.78 -7.39
C ASP A 163 -1.69 -2.47 -6.02
N MET A 164 -2.80 -2.59 -5.28
CA MET A 164 -2.84 -3.23 -3.97
C MET A 164 -2.64 -4.75 -4.07
N ALA A 165 -3.29 -5.40 -5.04
CA ALA A 165 -3.15 -6.82 -5.30
C ALA A 165 -1.74 -7.18 -5.79
N TYR A 166 -1.12 -6.35 -6.63
CA TYR A 166 0.25 -6.56 -7.08
C TYR A 166 1.24 -6.70 -5.92
N GLU A 167 1.16 -5.80 -4.93
CA GLU A 167 2.00 -5.88 -3.73
C GLU A 167 1.76 -7.16 -2.93
N TRP A 168 0.50 -7.60 -2.83
CA TRP A 168 0.15 -8.88 -2.21
C TRP A 168 0.78 -10.05 -2.95
N VAL A 169 0.69 -10.09 -4.28
CA VAL A 169 1.36 -11.11 -5.10
C VAL A 169 2.85 -11.15 -4.81
N GLN A 170 3.51 -9.99 -4.71
CA GLN A 170 4.95 -9.95 -4.38
C GLN A 170 5.25 -10.49 -2.96
N HIS A 171 4.35 -10.27 -1.99
CA HIS A 171 4.45 -10.88 -0.65
C HIS A 171 4.30 -12.41 -0.70
N ASN A 172 3.37 -12.93 -1.50
CA ASN A 172 3.21 -14.37 -1.68
C ASN A 172 4.45 -15.01 -2.32
N ILE A 173 4.98 -14.40 -3.37
CA ILE A 173 6.23 -14.83 -4.01
C ILE A 173 7.36 -14.85 -2.96
N ALA A 174 7.48 -13.80 -2.13
CA ALA A 174 8.45 -13.77 -1.04
C ALA A 174 8.28 -14.95 -0.08
N TYR A 175 7.04 -15.26 0.29
CA TYR A 175 6.75 -16.37 1.19
C TYR A 175 7.17 -17.72 0.59
N ASP A 176 6.90 -17.94 -0.69
CA ASP A 176 7.14 -19.22 -1.35
C ASP A 176 8.64 -19.50 -1.55
N ILE A 177 9.42 -18.49 -1.94
CA ILE A 177 10.84 -18.68 -2.25
C ILE A 177 11.76 -18.61 -1.03
N LEU A 178 11.35 -17.93 0.05
CA LEU A 178 12.19 -17.79 1.24
C LEU A 178 12.22 -19.11 2.01
N PRO A 179 13.39 -19.52 2.54
CA PRO A 179 13.47 -20.74 3.33
C PRO A 179 12.78 -20.57 4.69
N ASP A 180 12.28 -21.68 5.25
CA ASP A 180 11.46 -21.67 6.47
C ASP A 180 12.16 -21.11 7.72
N ASP A 181 13.50 -21.15 7.74
CA ASP A 181 14.33 -20.60 8.80
C ASP A 181 14.65 -19.10 8.62
N ASN A 182 14.27 -18.50 7.48
CA ASN A 182 14.43 -17.07 7.25
C ASN A 182 13.37 -16.27 8.02
N SER A 183 13.82 -15.34 8.86
CA SER A 183 12.94 -14.46 9.64
C SER A 183 11.98 -13.62 8.80
N TRP A 184 12.29 -13.41 7.52
CA TRP A 184 11.49 -12.65 6.59
C TRP A 184 10.31 -13.44 6.02
N LYS A 185 10.42 -14.76 5.93
CA LYS A 185 9.29 -15.61 5.51
C LYS A 185 8.12 -15.45 6.48
N ALA A 186 8.40 -15.29 7.78
CA ALA A 186 7.38 -15.01 8.77
C ALA A 186 6.66 -13.67 8.52
N ASN A 187 7.36 -12.66 8.01
CA ASN A 187 6.78 -11.36 7.68
C ASN A 187 5.98 -11.40 6.37
N ALA A 188 6.35 -12.27 5.44
CA ALA A 188 5.66 -12.46 4.15
C ALA A 188 4.32 -13.19 4.27
N LYS A 189 3.98 -13.74 5.46
CA LYS A 189 2.67 -14.34 5.72
C LYS A 189 1.52 -13.34 5.65
N ASP A 190 1.81 -12.09 5.98
CA ASP A 190 0.84 -11.02 5.98
C ASP A 190 1.24 -10.02 4.88
N VAL A 191 0.28 -9.48 4.15
CA VAL A 191 0.49 -8.30 3.31
C VAL A 191 0.19 -7.06 4.12
N ASP A 192 1.10 -6.09 4.07
CA ASP A 192 0.94 -4.75 4.62
C ASP A 192 0.93 -3.73 3.49
N ILE A 193 -0.25 -3.45 2.91
CA ILE A 193 -0.47 -2.68 1.66
C ILE A 193 0.04 -1.23 1.78
N ASN A 194 1.35 -1.06 1.79
CA ASN A 194 2.03 0.12 2.25
C ASN A 194 2.20 1.08 1.06
N PRO A 195 1.75 2.35 1.16
CA PRO A 195 1.99 3.33 0.11
C PRO A 195 3.47 3.41 -0.32
N ALA A 196 4.40 3.19 0.62
CA ALA A 196 5.83 3.21 0.33
C ALA A 196 6.30 2.05 -0.56
N ASP A 197 5.55 0.94 -0.64
CA ASP A 197 5.89 -0.27 -1.39
C ASP A 197 5.11 -0.40 -2.72
N GLN A 198 4.29 0.58 -3.06
CA GLN A 198 3.57 0.64 -4.34
C GLN A 198 4.53 0.47 -5.53
N ASN A 199 4.15 -0.41 -6.46
CA ASN A 199 4.88 -0.74 -7.69
C ASN A 199 6.31 -1.27 -7.48
N LYS A 200 6.67 -1.69 -6.26
CA LYS A 200 7.95 -2.38 -6.03
C LYS A 200 7.80 -3.86 -6.32
N SER A 201 8.74 -4.39 -7.07
CA SER A 201 8.97 -5.83 -7.18
C SER A 201 9.47 -6.40 -5.84
N LEU A 202 9.37 -7.72 -5.68
CA LEU A 202 10.00 -8.46 -4.60
C LEU A 202 11.48 -8.08 -4.39
N TYR A 203 12.25 -7.97 -5.49
CA TYR A 203 13.66 -7.58 -5.45
C TYR A 203 13.85 -6.21 -4.79
N GLU A 204 13.05 -5.23 -5.19
CA GLU A 204 13.14 -3.86 -4.66
C GLU A 204 12.70 -3.79 -3.20
N MET A 205 11.64 -4.53 -2.83
CA MET A 205 11.20 -4.65 -1.45
C MET A 205 12.30 -5.28 -0.57
N TYR A 206 12.91 -6.38 -1.03
CA TYR A 206 14.03 -7.03 -0.33
C TYR A 206 15.20 -6.07 -0.13
N LYS A 207 15.61 -5.37 -1.19
CA LYS A 207 16.71 -4.40 -1.16
C LYS A 207 16.44 -3.26 -0.17
N SER A 208 15.20 -2.76 -0.14
CA SER A 208 14.80 -1.66 0.74
C SER A 208 14.86 -2.04 2.23
N LYS A 209 14.47 -3.28 2.56
CA LYS A 209 14.37 -3.76 3.93
C LYS A 209 15.71 -4.34 4.45
N THR A 210 16.59 -4.86 3.59
CA THR A 210 17.92 -5.40 3.99
C THR A 210 19.03 -4.36 3.93
N GLY A 211 18.83 -3.26 3.19
CA GLY A 211 19.91 -2.32 2.84
C GLY A 211 21.00 -2.93 1.95
N GLY A 212 20.81 -4.16 1.49
CA GLY A 212 21.73 -4.91 0.67
C GLY A 212 21.25 -4.99 -0.78
N SER A 213 22.20 -4.92 -1.71
CA SER A 213 22.02 -5.48 -3.04
C SER A 213 21.86 -7.00 -2.90
N LEU A 214 21.13 -7.68 -3.79
CA LEU A 214 21.34 -9.13 -4.00
C LEU A 214 22.72 -9.32 -4.67
N SER A 215 23.79 -9.00 -3.94
CA SER A 215 25.19 -9.19 -4.34
C SER A 215 25.79 -10.31 -3.52
#